data_AF-A0A2D4JWK7-F1
#
_entry.id   AF-A0A2D4JWK7-F1
#
_cell.length_a   1.000
_cell.length_b   1.000
_cell.length_c   1.000
_cell.angle_alpha   90.00
_cell.angle_beta   90.00
_cell.angle_gamma   90.00
#
_symmetry.space_group_name_H-M   'P 1'
#
loop_
_entity.id
_entity.type
_entity.pdbx_description
1 polymer ?
#
loop_
_entity_poly.entity_id
_entity_poly.type
_entity_poly.pdbx_seq_one_letter_code
_entity_poly.pdbx_strand_id
1 'polypeptide(L)'
;MVHAETFSRPLTRNEVVGLIFRLTIFGAVTYFTIKWMVDAIDPTRKQKVEAQKQAEKLMKQIGVKNVKLSEYEMSIAAHLVDPLSMHVTWNDIAGLDEVITDLKDTVILPIRKKHLFQNSRLLQPPKGVLLYGPPGCGKTLIAKATAKEAGCRFINLQPSTLTDKWYGESQKLAAAVFSLAIKLQPSIIFIDEIDSFLRSRSSSDHEATAMMKAQFMSLWDGLDTDFNCQVNRKLLFFIDTFM
;
A
#
# COMPACT_ATOMS: atom_id res chain seq x y z
N MET A 1 -61.77 18.40 28.23
CA MET A 1 -61.54 19.41 29.29
C MET A 1 -60.62 18.83 30.37
N VAL A 2 -59.29 18.78 30.20
CA VAL A 2 -58.31 18.69 31.31
C VAL A 2 -56.91 19.16 30.86
N HIS A 3 -56.77 20.21 30.05
CA HIS A 3 -55.44 20.67 29.60
C HIS A 3 -55.40 22.20 29.61
N ALA A 4 -55.20 22.83 30.78
CA ALA A 4 -54.79 24.25 30.88
C ALA A 4 -54.42 24.77 32.29
N GLU A 5 -54.34 23.98 33.37
CA GLU A 5 -54.16 24.57 34.72
C GLU A 5 -52.99 23.99 35.55
N THR A 6 -51.78 23.95 34.97
CA THR A 6 -50.57 23.67 35.77
C THR A 6 -49.41 24.63 35.54
N PHE A 7 -49.61 25.74 34.83
CA PHE A 7 -48.51 26.62 34.39
C PHE A 7 -48.31 27.90 35.22
N SER A 8 -48.86 28.00 36.43
CA SER A 8 -48.78 29.23 37.23
C SER A 8 -48.59 28.95 38.73
N ARG A 9 -47.59 28.13 39.07
CA ARG A 9 -46.98 28.14 40.41
C ARG A 9 -45.61 28.81 40.34
N PRO A 10 -45.28 29.77 41.21
CA PRO A 10 -43.94 30.34 41.25
C PRO A 10 -42.96 29.24 41.66
N LEU A 11 -42.12 28.81 40.70
CA LEU A 11 -41.10 27.80 40.92
C LEU A 11 -40.18 28.27 42.05
N THR A 12 -40.11 27.49 43.13
CA THR A 12 -39.20 27.80 44.23
C THR A 12 -37.76 27.63 43.77
N ARG A 13 -36.82 28.45 44.28
CA ARG A 13 -35.39 28.41 43.88
C ARG A 13 -34.81 26.99 43.91
N ASN A 14 -35.29 26.12 44.81
CA ASN A 14 -34.83 24.74 44.95
C ASN A 14 -35.34 23.83 43.81
N GLU A 15 -36.56 24.04 43.30
CA GLU A 15 -37.10 23.30 42.16
C GLU A 15 -36.40 23.69 40.85
N VAL A 16 -36.08 24.97 40.67
CA VAL A 16 -35.32 25.45 39.50
C VAL A 16 -33.91 24.88 39.49
N VAL A 17 -33.24 24.85 40.64
CA VAL A 17 -31.90 24.24 40.77
C VAL A 17 -31.95 22.74 40.47
N GLY A 18 -32.96 22.02 40.98
CA GLY A 18 -33.17 20.61 40.66
C GLY A 18 -33.43 20.33 39.18
N LEU A 19 -34.15 21.24 38.49
CA LEU A 19 -34.46 21.13 37.07
C LEU A 19 -33.22 21.36 36.19
N ILE A 20 -32.40 22.36 36.52
CA ILE A 20 -31.12 22.62 35.85
C ILE A 20 -30.15 21.44 36.05
N PHE A 21 -30.11 20.86 37.26
CA PHE A 21 -29.28 19.69 37.54
C PHE A 21 -29.72 18.46 36.73
N ARG A 22 -31.04 18.23 36.59
CA ARG A 22 -31.56 17.14 35.74
C ARG A 22 -31.26 17.34 34.25
N LEU A 23 -31.40 18.57 33.74
CA LEU A 23 -31.10 18.91 32.35
C LEU A 23 -29.62 18.73 32.01
N THR A 24 -28.72 19.13 32.93
CA THR A 24 -27.27 18.96 32.74
C THR A 24 -26.85 17.50 32.79
N ILE A 25 -27.41 16.71 33.71
CA ILE A 25 -27.16 15.25 33.74
C ILE A 25 -27.67 14.59 32.46
N PHE A 26 -28.89 14.90 32.03
CA PHE A 26 -29.47 14.31 30.83
C PHE A 26 -28.67 14.68 29.56
N GLY A 27 -28.24 15.94 29.46
CA GLY A 27 -27.34 16.41 28.39
C GLY A 27 -25.99 15.69 28.39
N ALA A 28 -25.40 15.46 29.57
CA ALA A 28 -24.14 14.73 29.69
C ALA A 28 -24.29 13.25 29.30
N VAL A 29 -25.36 12.59 29.76
CA VAL A 29 -25.64 11.18 29.44
C VAL A 29 -25.87 11.02 27.94
N THR A 30 -26.70 11.87 27.33
CA THR A 30 -26.97 11.84 25.88
C THR A 30 -25.70 12.06 25.06
N TYR A 31 -24.86 13.03 25.42
CA TYR A 31 -23.56 13.25 24.79
C TYR A 31 -22.66 12.01 24.88
N PHE A 32 -22.54 11.39 26.06
CA PHE A 32 -21.73 10.18 26.24
C PHE A 32 -22.28 8.99 25.45
N THR A 33 -23.60 8.81 25.40
CA THR A 33 -24.22 7.73 24.61
C THR A 33 -23.99 7.90 23.11
N ILE A 34 -24.11 9.13 22.58
CA ILE A 34 -23.86 9.42 21.17
C ILE A 34 -22.39 9.19 20.84
N LYS A 35 -21.47 9.66 21.69
CA LYS A 35 -20.03 9.44 21.52
C LYS A 35 -19.67 7.95 21.53
N TRP A 36 -20.20 7.20 22.48
CA TRP A 36 -19.98 5.75 22.58
C TRP A 36 -20.56 5.00 21.37
N MET A 37 -21.71 5.43 20.87
CA MET A 37 -22.35 4.88 19.67
C MET A 37 -21.55 5.17 18.40
N VAL A 38 -21.04 6.39 18.24
CA VAL A 38 -20.14 6.76 17.12
C VAL A 38 -18.85 5.94 17.17
N ASP A 39 -18.25 5.80 18.35
CA ASP A 39 -17.04 4.97 18.54
C ASP A 39 -17.30 3.46 18.30
N ALA A 40 -18.54 2.98 18.49
CA ALA A 40 -18.93 1.59 18.24
C ALA A 40 -19.31 1.30 16.78
N ILE A 41 -19.76 2.30 16.02
CA ILE A 41 -20.28 2.17 14.64
C ILE A 41 -19.19 2.32 13.57
N ASP A 42 -17.96 2.73 13.90
CA ASP A 42 -16.84 2.79 12.94
C ASP A 42 -16.01 1.48 12.93
N PRO A 43 -16.39 0.42 12.16
CA PRO A 43 -15.56 -0.77 11.96
C PRO A 43 -14.26 -0.45 11.21
N THR A 44 -14.22 0.67 10.49
CA THR A 44 -13.09 1.17 9.71
C THR A 44 -11.90 1.60 10.58
N ARG A 45 -12.15 2.19 11.76
CA ARG A 45 -11.08 2.67 12.66
C ARG A 45 -10.31 1.52 13.29
N LYS A 46 -11.00 0.44 13.67
CA LYS A 46 -10.36 -0.78 14.20
C LYS A 46 -9.48 -1.44 13.13
N GLN A 47 -10.01 -1.62 11.90
CA GLN A 47 -9.23 -2.16 10.78
C GLN A 47 -8.01 -1.30 10.45
N LYS A 48 -8.13 0.03 10.46
CA LYS A 48 -7.02 0.95 10.20
C LYS A 48 -5.94 0.88 11.28
N VAL A 49 -6.32 0.79 12.56
CA VAL A 49 -5.39 0.65 13.69
C VAL A 49 -4.69 -0.71 13.70
N GLU A 50 -5.38 -1.78 13.31
CA GLU A 50 -4.78 -3.12 13.18
C GLU A 50 -3.79 -3.18 12.03
N ALA A 51 -4.15 -2.62 10.86
CA ALA A 51 -3.25 -2.49 9.71
C ALA A 51 -2.00 -1.66 10.08
N GLN A 52 -2.17 -0.56 10.82
CA GLN A 52 -1.05 0.26 11.31
C GLN A 52 -0.15 -0.52 12.29
N LYS A 53 -0.72 -1.29 13.22
CA LYS A 53 0.06 -2.13 14.16
C LYS A 53 0.81 -3.26 13.44
N GLN A 54 0.21 -3.88 12.43
CA GLN A 54 0.87 -4.89 11.60
C GLN A 54 2.01 -4.27 10.81
N ALA A 55 1.78 -3.13 10.17
CA ALA A 55 2.81 -2.37 9.47
C ALA A 55 3.95 -1.96 10.42
N GLU A 56 3.66 -1.50 11.64
CA GLU A 56 4.68 -1.13 12.62
C GLU A 56 5.51 -2.33 13.11
N LYS A 57 4.87 -3.50 13.30
CA LYS A 57 5.57 -4.75 13.64
C LYS A 57 6.48 -5.22 12.50
N LEU A 58 5.98 -5.19 11.27
CA LEU A 58 6.77 -5.50 10.07
C LEU A 58 7.94 -4.52 9.95
N MET A 59 7.72 -3.22 10.14
CA MET A 59 8.77 -2.19 10.12
C MET A 59 9.87 -2.43 11.17
N LYS A 60 9.49 -2.84 12.39
CA LYS A 60 10.43 -3.22 13.46
C LYS A 60 11.21 -4.48 13.12
N GLN A 61 10.58 -5.48 12.50
CA GLN A 61 11.23 -6.71 12.06
C GLN A 61 12.21 -6.46 10.91
N ILE A 62 11.86 -5.56 9.98
CA ILE A 62 12.63 -5.28 8.76
C ILE A 62 13.88 -4.39 9.04
N GLY A 63 14.10 -3.96 10.29
CA GLY A 63 15.33 -3.31 10.73
C GLY A 63 15.56 -1.90 10.19
N VAL A 64 14.52 -1.25 9.68
CA VAL A 64 14.60 0.10 9.09
C VAL A 64 14.57 1.14 10.21
N LYS A 65 15.74 1.43 10.80
CA LYS A 65 15.87 2.53 11.76
C LYS A 65 15.72 3.88 11.03
N ASN A 66 14.82 4.73 11.53
CA ASN A 66 14.64 6.15 11.16
C ASN A 66 13.99 6.50 9.81
N VAL A 67 13.07 5.69 9.27
CA VAL A 67 12.24 6.15 8.13
C VAL A 67 10.90 6.68 8.63
N LYS A 68 10.66 7.99 8.51
CA LYS A 68 9.34 8.59 8.73
C LYS A 68 8.43 8.21 7.56
N LEU A 69 7.36 7.48 7.86
CA LEU A 69 6.37 7.07 6.88
C LEU A 69 5.13 7.94 6.94
N SER A 70 4.58 8.27 5.77
CA SER A 70 3.27 8.90 5.68
C SER A 70 2.17 7.88 6.00
N GLU A 71 0.97 8.37 6.25
CA GLU A 71 -0.22 7.53 6.45
C GLU A 71 -0.49 6.60 5.24
N TYR A 72 -0.27 7.09 4.03
CA TYR A 72 -0.39 6.31 2.80
C TYR A 72 0.73 5.28 2.66
N GLU A 73 1.96 5.60 3.05
CA GLU A 73 3.06 4.64 3.01
C GLU A 73 2.87 3.51 4.02
N MET A 74 2.27 3.81 5.19
CA MET A 74 1.92 2.78 6.18
C MET A 74 0.85 1.82 5.68
N SER A 75 -0.13 2.28 4.88
CA SER A 75 -1.14 1.39 4.31
C SER A 75 -0.53 0.45 3.26
N ILE A 76 0.41 0.95 2.45
CA ILE A 76 1.15 0.12 1.48
C ILE A 76 2.15 -0.82 2.17
N ALA A 77 2.70 -0.44 3.33
CA ALA A 77 3.62 -1.28 4.08
C ALA A 77 3.02 -2.63 4.51
N ALA A 78 1.69 -2.78 4.54
CA ALA A 78 1.04 -4.08 4.73
C ALA A 78 1.28 -5.06 3.57
N HIS A 79 1.57 -4.55 2.37
CA HIS A 79 1.87 -5.33 1.16
C HIS A 79 3.36 -5.62 0.99
N LEU A 80 4.19 -5.17 1.94
CA LEU A 80 5.61 -5.41 1.98
C LEU A 80 5.89 -6.81 2.53
N VAL A 81 6.68 -7.58 1.80
CA VAL A 81 7.14 -8.91 2.18
C VAL A 81 8.66 -8.86 2.35
N ASP A 82 9.12 -9.36 3.50
CA ASP A 82 10.53 -9.50 3.82
C ASP A 82 11.10 -10.72 3.06
N PRO A 83 12.26 -10.62 2.38
CA PRO A 83 12.91 -11.77 1.76
C PRO A 83 13.09 -12.97 2.72
N LEU A 84 13.26 -12.72 4.03
CA LEU A 84 13.42 -13.79 5.03
C LEU A 84 12.13 -14.58 5.29
N SER A 85 10.95 -13.98 5.10
CA SER A 85 9.67 -14.67 5.26
C SER A 85 9.20 -15.37 3.97
N MET A 86 9.91 -15.19 2.86
CA MET A 86 9.59 -15.84 1.59
C MET A 86 10.09 -17.28 1.59
N HIS A 87 9.17 -18.25 1.50
CA HIS A 87 9.55 -19.67 1.46
C HIS A 87 9.90 -20.17 0.05
N VAL A 88 9.44 -19.49 -1.00
CA VAL A 88 9.63 -19.88 -2.41
C VAL A 88 11.09 -19.72 -2.85
N THR A 89 11.64 -20.75 -3.49
CA THR A 89 12.99 -20.79 -4.07
C THR A 89 12.93 -21.16 -5.55
N TRP A 90 14.06 -21.10 -6.23
CA TRP A 90 14.16 -21.42 -7.66
C TRP A 90 13.99 -22.91 -7.93
N ASN A 91 14.27 -23.74 -6.93
CA ASN A 91 14.06 -25.18 -7.01
C ASN A 91 12.57 -25.54 -7.02
N ASP A 92 11.69 -24.61 -6.62
CA ASP A 92 10.24 -24.80 -6.64
C ASP A 92 9.63 -24.45 -8.01
N ILE A 93 10.45 -24.05 -8.99
CA ILE A 93 10.04 -23.63 -10.32
C ILE A 93 10.60 -24.64 -11.34
N ALA A 94 9.74 -25.17 -12.21
CA ALA A 94 10.12 -26.14 -13.22
C ALA A 94 9.89 -25.59 -14.64
N GLY A 95 10.80 -25.90 -15.57
CA GLY A 95 10.62 -25.61 -17.01
C GLY A 95 10.88 -24.17 -17.44
N LEU A 96 11.44 -23.32 -16.57
CA LEU A 96 11.78 -21.93 -16.84
C LEU A 96 13.29 -21.65 -16.71
N ASP A 97 14.14 -22.67 -16.86
CA ASP A 97 15.58 -22.61 -16.58
C ASP A 97 16.34 -21.53 -17.36
N GLU A 98 15.93 -21.25 -18.60
CA GLU A 98 16.50 -20.19 -19.43
C GLU A 98 16.17 -18.81 -18.87
N VAL A 99 14.89 -18.52 -18.63
CA VAL A 99 14.42 -17.26 -18.02
C VAL A 99 15.04 -17.05 -16.64
N ILE A 100 15.17 -18.15 -15.90
CA ILE A 100 15.88 -18.22 -14.63
C ILE A 100 17.33 -17.74 -14.80
N THR A 101 18.07 -18.33 -15.72
CA THR A 101 19.47 -17.98 -15.95
C THR A 101 19.61 -16.52 -16.36
N ASP A 102 18.75 -16.04 -17.25
CA ASP A 102 18.73 -14.63 -17.66
C ASP A 102 18.47 -13.69 -16.49
N LEU A 103 17.50 -14.01 -15.62
CA LEU A 103 17.22 -13.22 -14.42
C LEU A 103 18.39 -13.23 -13.42
N LYS A 104 19.10 -14.35 -13.28
CA LYS A 104 20.30 -14.42 -12.43
C LYS A 104 21.39 -13.47 -12.92
N ASP A 105 21.64 -13.45 -14.21
CA ASP A 105 22.73 -12.67 -14.79
C ASP A 105 22.37 -11.18 -14.94
N THR A 106 21.12 -10.87 -15.28
CA THR A 106 20.68 -9.48 -15.51
C THR A 106 20.26 -8.77 -14.22
N VAL A 107 19.61 -9.47 -13.29
CA VAL A 107 19.05 -8.87 -12.08
C VAL A 107 19.91 -9.16 -10.85
N ILE A 108 20.13 -10.44 -10.54
CA ILE A 108 20.76 -10.84 -9.27
C ILE A 108 22.23 -10.44 -9.25
N LEU A 109 22.96 -10.70 -10.33
CA LEU A 109 24.40 -10.47 -10.41
C LEU A 109 24.75 -8.99 -10.20
N PRO A 110 24.10 -7.99 -10.85
CA PRO A 110 24.38 -6.59 -10.56
C PRO A 110 23.96 -6.17 -9.15
N ILE A 111 22.91 -6.76 -8.56
CA ILE A 111 22.45 -6.42 -7.21
C ILE A 111 23.44 -6.92 -6.15
N ARG A 112 23.93 -8.15 -6.28
CA ARG A 112 24.86 -8.78 -5.32
C ARG A 112 26.30 -8.32 -5.49
N LYS A 113 26.78 -8.19 -6.73
CA LYS A 113 28.19 -7.84 -7.03
C LYS A 113 28.35 -6.39 -7.50
N LYS A 114 27.81 -5.44 -6.74
CA LYS A 114 27.84 -4.00 -7.11
C LYS A 114 29.25 -3.49 -7.43
N HIS A 115 30.27 -3.91 -6.68
CA HIS A 115 31.65 -3.46 -6.84
C HIS A 115 32.24 -3.75 -8.24
N LEU A 116 31.76 -4.78 -8.94
CA LEU A 116 32.25 -5.13 -10.28
C LEU A 116 31.67 -4.22 -11.37
N PHE A 117 30.54 -3.57 -11.12
CA PHE A 117 29.75 -2.86 -12.13
C PHE A 117 29.61 -1.36 -11.88
N GLN A 118 30.26 -0.82 -10.83
CA GLN A 118 30.22 0.61 -10.49
C GLN A 118 30.71 1.53 -11.62
N ASN A 119 31.64 1.06 -12.46
CA ASN A 119 32.27 1.86 -13.52
C ASN A 119 31.70 1.58 -14.92
N SER A 120 30.78 0.63 -15.06
CA SER A 120 30.19 0.28 -16.36
C SER A 120 28.73 0.69 -16.41
N ARG A 121 28.42 1.70 -17.22
CA ARG A 121 27.03 2.12 -17.52
C ARG A 121 26.24 1.03 -18.25
N LEU A 122 26.91 0.09 -18.92
CA LEU A 122 26.27 -0.95 -19.73
C LEU A 122 25.76 -2.14 -18.91
N LEU A 123 26.25 -2.31 -17.67
CA LEU A 123 25.95 -3.47 -16.82
C LEU A 123 25.09 -3.09 -15.60
N GLN A 124 24.22 -2.10 -15.78
CA GLN A 124 23.19 -1.78 -14.79
C GLN A 124 22.07 -2.82 -14.87
N PRO A 125 21.44 -3.18 -13.74
CA PRO A 125 20.27 -4.05 -13.79
C PRO A 125 19.19 -3.40 -14.64
N PRO A 126 18.37 -4.18 -15.35
CA PRO A 126 17.22 -3.66 -16.06
C PRO A 126 16.31 -2.92 -15.06
N LYS A 127 15.60 -1.90 -15.55
CA LYS A 127 14.69 -1.09 -14.70
C LYS A 127 13.38 -1.82 -14.45
N GLY A 128 12.94 -2.64 -15.40
CA GLY A 128 11.79 -3.51 -15.26
C GLY A 128 11.97 -4.80 -16.07
N VAL A 129 11.31 -5.85 -15.61
CA VAL A 129 11.15 -7.14 -16.27
C VAL A 129 9.65 -7.32 -16.52
N LEU A 130 9.28 -7.59 -17.75
CA LEU A 130 7.93 -7.96 -18.12
C LEU A 130 7.88 -9.49 -18.27
N LEU A 131 7.10 -10.15 -17.41
CA LEU A 131 6.78 -11.56 -17.53
C LEU A 131 5.43 -11.68 -18.23
N TYR A 132 5.39 -12.36 -19.37
CA TYR A 132 4.17 -12.58 -20.13
C TYR A 132 3.95 -14.07 -20.37
N GLY A 133 2.68 -14.47 -20.48
CA GLY A 133 2.28 -15.82 -20.87
C GLY A 133 0.90 -16.20 -20.34
N PRO A 134 0.45 -17.44 -20.55
CA PRO A 134 -0.84 -17.89 -20.07
C PRO A 134 -0.89 -17.95 -18.53
N PRO A 135 -2.10 -17.91 -17.94
CA PRO A 135 -2.27 -18.08 -16.50
C PRO A 135 -1.73 -19.43 -16.02
N GLY A 136 -1.17 -19.45 -14.81
CA GLY A 136 -0.67 -20.68 -14.18
C GLY A 136 0.77 -21.07 -14.51
N CYS A 137 1.50 -20.29 -15.33
CA CYS A 137 2.92 -20.56 -15.65
C CYS A 137 3.92 -20.13 -14.55
N GLY A 138 3.48 -19.83 -13.33
CA GLY A 138 4.39 -19.52 -12.22
C GLY A 138 5.10 -18.14 -12.31
N LYS A 139 4.58 -17.18 -13.07
CA LYS A 139 5.13 -15.82 -13.20
C LYS A 139 5.27 -15.10 -11.84
N THR A 140 4.25 -15.17 -10.99
CA THR A 140 4.32 -14.66 -9.62
C THR A 140 5.35 -15.43 -8.77
N LEU A 141 5.53 -16.73 -9.00
CA LEU A 141 6.47 -17.56 -8.24
C LEU A 141 7.93 -17.21 -8.60
N ILE A 142 8.25 -17.03 -9.89
CA ILE A 142 9.60 -16.64 -10.31
C ILE A 142 9.96 -15.24 -9.84
N ALA A 143 9.02 -14.29 -9.82
CA ALA A 143 9.27 -12.97 -9.26
C ALA A 143 9.56 -13.04 -7.74
N LYS A 144 8.80 -13.85 -7.00
CA LYS A 144 9.00 -14.07 -5.56
C LYS A 144 10.35 -14.74 -5.27
N ALA A 145 10.69 -15.79 -6.02
CA ALA A 145 11.96 -16.49 -5.90
C ALA A 145 13.15 -15.56 -6.23
N THR A 146 13.00 -14.71 -7.24
CA THR A 146 14.02 -13.72 -7.63
C THR A 146 14.25 -12.70 -6.51
N ALA A 147 13.18 -12.20 -5.88
CA ALA A 147 13.29 -11.26 -4.77
C ALA A 147 14.01 -11.85 -3.57
N LYS A 148 13.71 -13.11 -3.23
CA LYS A 148 14.38 -13.85 -2.17
C LYS A 148 15.87 -14.03 -2.44
N GLU A 149 16.26 -14.53 -3.61
CA GLU A 149 17.67 -14.74 -3.97
C GLU A 149 18.46 -13.44 -4.10
N ALA A 150 17.81 -12.36 -4.53
CA ALA A 150 18.41 -11.03 -4.57
C ALA A 150 18.57 -10.41 -3.18
N GLY A 151 17.89 -10.94 -2.15
CA GLY A 151 17.83 -10.34 -0.82
C GLY A 151 17.13 -8.99 -0.82
N CYS A 152 16.19 -8.78 -1.74
CA CYS A 152 15.45 -7.53 -1.90
C CYS A 152 14.10 -7.63 -1.21
N ARG A 153 13.62 -6.51 -0.68
CA ARG A 153 12.25 -6.40 -0.18
C ARG A 153 11.27 -6.53 -1.33
N PHE A 154 10.20 -7.29 -1.14
CA PHE A 154 9.21 -7.53 -2.19
C PHE A 154 7.92 -6.76 -1.87
N ILE A 155 7.48 -5.90 -2.78
CA ILE A 155 6.21 -5.16 -2.64
C ILE A 155 5.24 -5.75 -3.66
N ASN A 156 4.21 -6.43 -3.17
CA ASN A 156 3.16 -6.95 -4.05
C ASN A 156 2.09 -5.88 -4.27
N LEU A 157 2.08 -5.26 -5.44
CA LEU A 157 1.12 -4.24 -5.81
C LEU A 157 0.06 -4.84 -6.73
N GLN A 158 -1.19 -4.86 -6.24
CA GLN A 158 -2.35 -5.18 -7.05
C GLN A 158 -3.06 -3.87 -7.41
N PRO A 159 -3.15 -3.48 -8.70
CA PRO A 159 -3.73 -2.20 -9.09
C PRO A 159 -5.17 -1.99 -8.59
N SER A 160 -5.95 -3.07 -8.43
CA SER A 160 -7.29 -3.05 -7.82
C SER A 160 -7.30 -2.51 -6.38
N THR A 161 -6.25 -2.76 -5.60
CA THR A 161 -6.15 -2.25 -4.21
C THR A 161 -6.03 -0.73 -4.13
N LEU A 162 -5.62 -0.08 -5.22
CA LEU A 162 -5.46 1.37 -5.31
C LEU A 162 -6.74 2.08 -5.79
N THR A 163 -7.61 1.38 -6.52
CA THR A 163 -8.90 1.92 -7.01
C THR A 163 -9.98 1.88 -5.94
N ASP A 164 -10.02 0.82 -5.12
CA ASP A 164 -11.17 0.54 -4.25
C ASP A 164 -11.21 1.37 -2.96
N LYS A 165 -10.06 1.84 -2.46
CA LYS A 165 -10.01 2.37 -1.09
C LYS A 165 -10.49 3.82 -0.96
N TRP A 166 -10.24 4.72 -1.92
CA TRP A 166 -10.56 6.15 -1.77
C TRP A 166 -10.67 6.88 -3.12
N TYR A 167 -11.90 7.11 -3.60
CA TYR A 167 -12.18 7.92 -4.80
C TYR A 167 -11.76 9.39 -4.54
N GLY A 168 -10.51 9.73 -4.89
CA GLY A 168 -9.91 11.05 -4.66
C GLY A 168 -8.48 11.03 -4.09
N GLU A 169 -8.05 9.92 -3.47
CA GLU A 169 -6.69 9.79 -2.90
C GLU A 169 -5.80 8.78 -3.65
N SER A 170 -6.32 8.11 -4.68
CA SER A 170 -5.61 7.08 -5.45
C SER A 170 -4.28 7.57 -6.04
N GLN A 171 -4.16 8.85 -6.42
CA GLN A 171 -2.91 9.44 -6.91
C GLN A 171 -1.84 9.52 -5.82
N LYS A 172 -2.23 9.91 -4.60
CA LYS A 172 -1.32 9.98 -3.45
C LYS A 172 -0.87 8.59 -3.03
N LEU A 173 -1.75 7.60 -3.10
CA LEU A 173 -1.40 6.19 -2.86
C LEU A 173 -0.42 5.68 -3.91
N ALA A 174 -0.65 5.93 -5.19
CA ALA A 174 0.28 5.57 -6.25
C ALA A 174 1.67 6.17 -5.99
N ALA A 175 1.76 7.47 -5.68
CA ALA A 175 3.01 8.13 -5.29
C ALA A 175 3.64 7.54 -4.01
N ALA A 176 2.82 7.17 -3.03
CA ALA A 176 3.28 6.57 -1.78
C ALA A 176 3.93 5.19 -1.99
N VAL A 177 3.44 4.38 -2.94
CA VAL A 177 4.05 3.08 -3.27
C VAL A 177 5.50 3.28 -3.71
N PHE A 178 5.74 4.18 -4.67
CA PHE A 178 7.07 4.45 -5.18
C PHE A 178 7.97 5.12 -4.12
N SER A 179 7.44 6.08 -3.35
CA SER A 179 8.16 6.73 -2.25
C SER A 179 8.59 5.72 -1.18
N LEU A 180 7.69 4.81 -0.78
CA LEU A 180 7.99 3.73 0.14
C LEU A 180 9.08 2.82 -0.43
N ALA A 181 8.95 2.42 -1.69
CA ALA A 181 9.91 1.51 -2.30
C ALA A 181 11.32 2.12 -2.37
N ILE A 182 11.44 3.42 -2.65
CA ILE A 182 12.70 4.17 -2.60
C ILE A 182 13.27 4.20 -1.19
N LYS A 183 12.44 4.48 -0.18
CA LYS A 183 12.87 4.50 1.23
C LYS A 183 13.33 3.12 1.72
N LEU A 184 12.80 2.05 1.14
CA LEU A 184 13.05 0.67 1.52
C LEU A 184 14.04 -0.06 0.63
N GLN A 185 14.85 0.64 -0.16
CA GLN A 185 15.83 0.00 -1.03
C GLN A 185 16.84 -0.86 -0.23
N PRO A 186 17.28 -2.01 -0.78
CA PRO A 186 16.91 -2.58 -2.08
C PRO A 186 15.51 -3.22 -2.08
N SER A 187 14.72 -2.93 -3.11
CA SER A 187 13.31 -3.37 -3.21
C SER A 187 12.91 -3.72 -4.64
N ILE A 188 11.97 -4.66 -4.76
CA ILE A 188 11.33 -5.10 -6.01
C ILE A 188 9.84 -4.83 -5.87
N ILE A 189 9.26 -4.11 -6.83
CA ILE A 189 7.81 -3.94 -6.94
C ILE A 189 7.31 -4.95 -7.96
N PHE A 190 6.42 -5.84 -7.53
CA PHE A 190 5.69 -6.73 -8.41
C PHE A 190 4.31 -6.17 -8.66
N ILE A 191 3.95 -5.98 -9.92
CA ILE A 191 2.64 -5.51 -10.35
C ILE A 191 1.94 -6.71 -10.97
N ASP A 192 0.99 -7.25 -10.21
CA ASP A 192 0.15 -8.35 -10.68
C ASP A 192 -1.02 -7.81 -11.51
N GLU A 193 -1.49 -8.58 -12.49
CA GLU A 193 -2.64 -8.25 -13.34
C GLU A 193 -2.56 -6.84 -13.95
N ILE A 194 -1.38 -6.42 -14.46
CA ILE A 194 -1.24 -5.07 -15.02
C ILE A 194 -2.17 -4.87 -16.22
N ASP A 195 -2.48 -5.95 -16.93
CA ASP A 195 -3.36 -5.96 -18.09
C ASP A 195 -4.76 -5.50 -17.71
N SER A 196 -5.25 -5.89 -16.53
CA SER A 196 -6.52 -5.40 -15.99
C SER A 196 -6.49 -3.89 -15.74
N PHE A 197 -5.34 -3.38 -15.28
CA PHE A 197 -5.12 -1.96 -15.07
C PHE A 197 -4.93 -1.20 -16.40
N LEU A 198 -4.27 -1.79 -17.40
CA LEU A 198 -3.95 -1.14 -18.66
C LEU A 198 -5.02 -1.32 -19.74
N ARG A 199 -6.15 -2.00 -19.45
CA ARG A 199 -7.25 -2.14 -20.43
C ARG A 199 -7.60 -0.81 -21.09
N SER A 200 -7.84 -0.89 -22.40
CA SER A 200 -8.15 0.25 -23.24
C SER A 200 -9.37 0.99 -22.68
N ARG A 201 -9.35 2.32 -22.80
CA ARG A 201 -10.43 3.21 -22.36
C ARG A 201 -11.75 2.76 -23.01
N SER A 202 -12.53 1.92 -22.33
CA SER A 202 -13.94 1.75 -22.67
C SER A 202 -14.69 3.01 -22.25
N SER A 203 -15.73 3.40 -22.98
CA SER A 203 -16.56 4.58 -22.69
C SER A 203 -17.25 4.55 -21.32
N SER A 204 -17.16 3.43 -20.58
CA SER A 204 -17.64 3.25 -19.21
C SER A 204 -16.54 3.32 -18.13
N ASP A 205 -15.27 3.55 -18.49
CA ASP A 205 -14.19 3.65 -17.50
C ASP A 205 -14.35 4.93 -16.67
N HIS A 206 -14.30 4.77 -15.34
CA HIS A 206 -14.38 5.89 -14.42
C HIS A 206 -13.17 6.82 -14.63
N GLU A 207 -13.42 8.12 -14.76
CA GLU A 207 -12.40 9.16 -15.00
C GLU A 207 -11.26 9.09 -13.96
N ALA A 208 -11.58 8.72 -12.72
CA ALA A 208 -10.63 8.50 -11.64
C ALA A 208 -9.58 7.42 -11.96
N THR A 209 -10.00 6.29 -12.54
CA THR A 209 -9.09 5.21 -12.94
C THR A 209 -8.16 5.69 -14.05
N ALA A 210 -8.66 6.46 -15.01
CA ALA A 210 -7.85 6.99 -16.10
C ALA A 210 -6.79 7.99 -15.61
N MET A 211 -7.15 8.91 -14.70
CA MET A 211 -6.20 9.84 -14.08
C MET A 211 -5.15 9.11 -13.24
N MET A 212 -5.56 8.04 -12.54
CA MET A 212 -4.64 7.23 -11.77
C MET A 212 -3.64 6.47 -12.65
N LYS A 213 -4.09 5.86 -13.76
CA LYS A 213 -3.22 5.25 -14.78
C LYS A 213 -2.17 6.25 -15.28
N ALA A 214 -2.61 7.46 -15.64
CA ALA A 214 -1.70 8.51 -16.10
C ALA A 214 -0.66 8.88 -15.04
N GLN A 215 -1.07 9.02 -13.77
CA GLN A 215 -0.14 9.32 -12.68
C GLN A 215 0.86 8.19 -12.43
N PHE A 216 0.40 6.94 -12.47
CA PHE A 216 1.28 5.78 -12.33
C PHE A 216 2.35 5.74 -13.43
N MET A 217 1.95 5.95 -14.69
CA MET A 217 2.88 6.02 -15.82
C MET A 217 3.86 7.19 -15.71
N SER A 218 3.38 8.36 -15.27
CA SER A 218 4.26 9.52 -15.06
C SER A 218 5.27 9.27 -13.94
N LEU A 219 4.88 8.61 -12.86
CA LEU A 219 5.80 8.24 -11.77
C LEU A 219 6.80 7.18 -12.21
N TRP A 220 6.35 6.19 -12.98
CA TRP A 220 7.22 5.19 -13.57
C TRP A 220 8.30 5.82 -14.46
N ASP A 221 7.91 6.74 -15.36
CA ASP A 221 8.81 7.47 -16.25
C ASP A 221 9.72 8.46 -15.49
N GLY A 222 9.21 9.08 -14.43
CA GLY A 222 10.00 9.92 -13.54
C GLY A 222 11.12 9.14 -12.84
N LEU A 223 10.83 7.91 -12.40
CA LEU A 223 11.83 7.00 -11.84
C LEU A 223 12.82 6.51 -12.88
N ASP A 224 12.39 6.41 -14.15
CA ASP A 224 13.26 6.07 -15.28
C ASP A 224 14.33 7.17 -15.48
N THR A 225 13.96 8.43 -15.26
CA THR A 225 14.79 9.62 -15.52
C THR A 225 15.73 9.99 -14.37
N ASP A 226 15.41 9.61 -13.12
CA ASP A 226 16.21 9.97 -11.95
C ASP A 226 17.54 9.19 -11.85
N PHE A 227 18.65 9.83 -12.26
CA PHE A 227 20.00 9.27 -12.22
C PHE A 227 20.43 8.80 -10.81
N ASN A 228 19.88 9.36 -9.74
CA ASN A 228 20.21 8.97 -8.36
C ASN A 228 19.55 7.63 -7.95
N CYS A 229 18.42 7.26 -8.57
CA CYS A 229 17.84 5.91 -8.47
C CYS A 229 18.67 4.90 -9.30
N GLN A 230 19.24 5.33 -10.43
CA GLN A 230 20.05 4.48 -11.30
C GLN A 230 21.40 4.08 -10.69
N VAL A 231 22.06 4.99 -9.96
CA VAL A 231 23.49 4.82 -9.61
C VAL A 231 23.70 4.05 -8.30
N ASN A 232 22.78 4.09 -7.33
CA ASN A 232 23.00 3.44 -6.02
C ASN A 232 21.80 2.73 -5.38
N ARG A 233 20.61 2.80 -6.00
CA ARG A 233 19.33 2.64 -5.30
C ARG A 233 18.31 1.92 -6.19
N LYS A 234 18.53 0.60 -6.31
CA LYS A 234 17.90 -0.28 -7.30
C LYS A 234 16.46 -0.63 -6.91
N LEU A 235 15.53 -0.06 -7.66
CA LEU A 235 14.14 -0.46 -7.73
C LEU A 235 13.98 -1.29 -8.99
N LEU A 236 13.54 -2.53 -8.87
CA LEU A 236 13.24 -3.37 -10.03
C LEU A 236 11.73 -3.59 -10.07
N PHE A 237 11.14 -3.41 -11.24
CA PHE A 237 9.76 -3.75 -11.44
C PHE A 237 9.61 -5.10 -12.10
N PHE A 238 8.74 -5.93 -11.57
CA PHE A 238 8.21 -7.07 -12.29
C PHE A 238 6.78 -6.74 -12.69
N ILE A 239 6.49 -6.84 -13.97
CA ILE A 239 5.15 -6.67 -14.52
C ILE A 239 4.67 -8.03 -14.97
N ASP A 240 3.50 -8.46 -14.49
CA ASP A 240 2.80 -9.65 -15.00
C ASP A 240 1.69 -9.23 -15.98
N THR A 241 1.71 -9.81 -17.18
CA THR A 241 0.67 -9.64 -18.20
C THR A 241 0.10 -11.01 -18.59
N PHE A 242 -1.21 -11.18 -18.43
CA PHE A 242 -1.96 -12.26 -19.06
C PHE A 242 -2.20 -11.90 -20.54
N MET A 243 -1.83 -12.79 -21.45
CA MET A 243 -2.23 -12.73 -22.87
C MET A 243 -3.09 -13.94 -23.18
#